data_AF-A0A8N1S473-F1
#
_entry.id   AF-A0A8N1S473-F1
#
_cell.length_a   1.000
_cell.length_b   1.000
_cell.length_c   1.000
_cell.angle_alpha   90.00
_cell.angle_beta   90.00
_cell.angle_gamma   90.00
#
_symmetry.space_group_name_H-M   'P 1'
#
loop_
_entity.id
_entity.type
_entity.pdbx_description
1 polymer ?
#
loop_
_entity_poly.entity_id
_entity_poly.type
_entity_poly.pdbx_seq_one_letter_code
_entity_poly.pdbx_strand_id
1 'polypeptide(L)'
;MDTLQLRNFKDFLLLYNQISEMCFKKCANTFLSREITSDEDFCINNCAQKYIHANHKIMEIFMEVQPAMVRKRMEEINTTQAALEAQNQQAEQSPQ
;
A
#
# COMPACT_ATOMS: atom_id res chain seq x y z
N MET A 1 -13.23 -17.37 -14.54
CA MET A 1 -12.20 -16.32 -14.63
C MET A 1 -11.06 -16.69 -13.71
N ASP A 2 -9.83 -16.47 -14.14
CA ASP A 2 -8.63 -16.77 -13.36
C ASP A 2 -8.57 -15.90 -12.09
N THR A 3 -8.25 -16.49 -10.94
CA THR A 3 -8.30 -15.80 -9.64
C THR A 3 -7.31 -14.64 -9.56
N LEU A 4 -6.17 -14.76 -10.25
CA LEU A 4 -5.17 -13.70 -10.36
C LEU A 4 -5.69 -12.50 -11.14
N GLN A 5 -6.39 -12.74 -12.26
CA GLN A 5 -6.97 -11.67 -13.09
C GLN A 5 -8.04 -10.90 -12.31
N LEU A 6 -8.88 -11.61 -11.54
CA LEU A 6 -9.89 -10.99 -10.69
C LEU A 6 -9.26 -10.11 -9.60
N ARG A 7 -8.15 -10.57 -9.00
CA ARG A 7 -7.40 -9.78 -8.02
C ARG A 7 -6.82 -8.51 -8.64
N ASN A 8 -6.13 -8.61 -9.78
CA ASN A 8 -5.58 -7.45 -10.48
C ASN A 8 -6.66 -6.41 -10.83
N PHE A 9 -7.83 -6.88 -11.27
CA PHE A 9 -8.94 -5.99 -11.57
C PHE A 9 -9.48 -5.28 -10.31
N LYS A 10 -9.61 -6.01 -9.20
CA LYS A 10 -10.00 -5.42 -7.92
C LYS A 10 -8.99 -4.35 -7.46
N ASP A 11 -7.70 -4.63 -7.58
CA ASP A 11 -6.63 -3.71 -7.17
C ASP A 11 -6.63 -2.45 -8.06
N PHE A 12 -6.87 -2.60 -9.36
CA PHE A 12 -7.07 -1.48 -10.29
C PHE A 12 -8.26 -0.60 -9.91
N LEU A 13 -9.41 -1.19 -9.59
CA LEU A 13 -10.59 -0.43 -9.18
C LEU A 13 -10.38 0.32 -7.86
N LEU A 14 -9.66 -0.29 -6.92
CA LEU A 14 -9.30 0.38 -5.67
C LEU A 14 -8.42 1.61 -5.95
N LEU A 15 -7.41 1.46 -6.81
CA LEU A 15 -6.54 2.56 -7.22
C LEU A 15 -7.32 3.67 -7.92
N TYR A 16 -8.21 3.32 -8.85
CA TYR A 16 -9.07 4.27 -9.55
C TYR A 16 -9.91 5.11 -8.58
N ASN A 17 -10.53 4.47 -7.59
CA ASN A 17 -11.35 5.15 -6.58
C ASN A 17 -10.50 6.10 -5.73
N GLN A 18 -9.30 5.66 -5.31
CA GLN A 18 -8.37 6.49 -4.53
C GLN A 18 -7.90 7.73 -5.32
N ILE A 19 -7.54 7.57 -6.59
CA ILE A 19 -7.13 8.69 -7.45
C ILE A 19 -8.29 9.67 -7.61
N SER A 20 -9.48 9.16 -7.90
CA SER A 20 -10.68 9.98 -8.10
C SER A 20 -11.01 10.81 -6.86
N GLU A 21 -11.02 10.19 -5.68
CA GLU A 21 -11.27 10.87 -4.41
C GLU A 21 -10.19 11.93 -4.10
N MET A 22 -8.92 11.59 -4.27
CA MET A 22 -7.81 12.49 -3.96
C MET A 22 -7.81 13.71 -4.88
N CYS A 23 -7.96 13.50 -6.19
CA CYS A 23 -7.98 14.59 -7.16
C CYS A 23 -9.22 15.46 -7.02
N PHE A 24 -10.39 14.89 -6.71
CA PHE A 24 -11.57 15.67 -6.38
C PHE A 24 -11.33 16.59 -5.18
N LYS A 25 -10.84 16.04 -4.05
CA LYS A 25 -10.57 16.83 -2.83
C LYS A 25 -9.53 17.94 -3.02
N LYS A 26 -8.59 17.78 -3.94
CA LYS A 26 -7.53 18.76 -4.20
C LYS A 26 -7.88 19.80 -5.26
N CYS A 27 -8.61 19.39 -6.30
CA CYS A 27 -8.81 20.22 -7.48
C CYS A 27 -10.20 20.85 -7.52
N ALA A 28 -11.26 20.15 -7.10
CA ALA A 28 -12.60 20.72 -7.08
C ALA A 28 -12.71 21.70 -5.90
N ASN A 29 -12.51 22.99 -6.17
CA ASN A 29 -12.40 24.02 -5.15
C ASN A 29 -13.51 25.06 -5.24
N THR A 30 -14.14 25.21 -6.41
CA THR A 30 -15.11 26.27 -6.67
C THR A 30 -16.46 25.65 -6.98
N PHE A 31 -17.37 25.65 -6.02
CA PHE A 31 -18.72 25.09 -6.15
C PHE A 31 -19.74 26.12 -6.65
N LEU A 32 -19.30 27.06 -7.50
CA LEU A 32 -20.14 28.14 -8.03
C LEU A 32 -20.91 27.72 -9.28
N SER A 33 -20.39 26.74 -10.04
CA SER A 33 -21.02 26.17 -11.22
C SER A 33 -21.10 24.65 -11.13
N ARG A 34 -22.01 24.07 -11.91
CA ARG A 34 -22.07 22.61 -12.10
C ARG A 34 -21.00 22.11 -13.07
N GLU A 35 -20.48 22.99 -13.91
CA GLU A 35 -19.45 22.68 -14.89
C GLU A 35 -18.06 22.75 -14.27
N ILE A 36 -17.17 21.88 -14.73
CA ILE A 36 -15.74 21.88 -14.35
C ILE A 36 -15.08 23.05 -15.08
N THR A 37 -14.40 23.90 -14.32
CA THR A 37 -13.66 25.03 -14.90
C THR A 37 -12.36 24.57 -15.58
N SER A 38 -11.82 25.37 -16.50
CA SER A 38 -10.56 25.02 -17.18
C SER A 38 -9.39 24.81 -16.22
N ASP A 39 -9.36 25.54 -15.10
CA ASP A 39 -8.31 25.41 -14.08
C ASP A 39 -8.45 24.11 -13.29
N GLU A 40 -9.68 23.71 -12.96
CA GLU A 40 -9.97 22.44 -12.30
C GLU A 40 -9.64 21.25 -13.21
N ASP A 41 -9.99 21.32 -14.49
CA ASP A 41 -9.64 20.29 -15.47
C ASP A 41 -8.11 20.13 -15.60
N PHE A 42 -7.37 21.24 -15.72
CA PHE A 42 -5.91 21.22 -15.74
C PHE A 42 -5.33 20.64 -14.44
N CYS A 43 -5.90 20.99 -13.29
CA CYS A 43 -5.49 20.43 -12.00
C CYS A 43 -5.71 18.92 -11.93
N ILE A 44 -6.89 18.43 -12.34
CA ILE A 44 -7.26 17.01 -12.30
C ILE A 44 -6.31 16.19 -13.19
N ASN A 45 -6.04 16.66 -14.40
CA ASN A 45 -5.10 16.01 -15.32
C ASN A 45 -3.70 15.88 -14.70
N ASN A 46 -3.17 16.96 -14.13
CA ASN A 46 -1.86 16.93 -13.45
C ASN A 46 -1.86 16.06 -12.20
N CYS A 47 -2.95 16.09 -11.42
CA CYS A 47 -3.11 15.28 -10.23
C CYS A 47 -3.05 13.78 -10.54
N ALA A 48 -3.82 13.33 -11.54
CA ALA A 48 -3.85 11.94 -11.97
C ALA A 48 -2.49 11.48 -12.48
N GLN A 49 -1.84 12.25 -13.36
CA GLN A 49 -0.52 11.93 -13.90
C GLN A 49 0.54 11.83 -12.80
N LYS A 50 0.58 12.80 -11.88
CA LYS A 50 1.50 12.78 -10.75
C LYS A 50 1.27 11.58 -9.84
N TYR A 51 0.01 11.23 -9.56
CA TYR A 51 -0.31 10.09 -8.71
C TYR A 51 0.13 8.78 -9.35
N ILE A 52 -0.15 8.58 -10.63
CA ILE A 52 0.23 7.37 -11.37
C ILE A 52 1.76 7.23 -11.40
N HIS A 53 2.49 8.29 -11.73
CA HIS A 53 3.95 8.26 -11.73
C HIS A 53 4.52 8.01 -10.34
N ALA A 54 3.97 8.63 -9.30
CA ALA A 54 4.37 8.39 -7.92
C ALA A 54 4.11 6.94 -7.51
N ASN A 55 2.94 6.38 -7.84
CA ASN A 55 2.60 5.00 -7.54
C ASN A 55 3.57 4.03 -8.23
N HIS A 56 3.87 4.23 -9.52
CA HIS A 56 4.86 3.43 -10.23
C HIS A 56 6.25 3.52 -9.58
N LYS A 57 6.70 4.71 -9.20
CA LYS A 57 8.01 4.88 -8.56
C LYS A 57 8.07 4.25 -7.18
N ILE A 58 7.01 4.37 -6.39
CA ILE A 58 6.90 3.70 -5.09
C ILE A 58 6.94 2.18 -5.28
N MET A 59 6.23 1.64 -6.27
CA MET A 59 6.22 0.21 -6.56
C MET A 59 7.61 -0.30 -6.98
N GLU A 60 8.33 0.45 -7.82
CA GLU A 60 9.72 0.14 -8.20
C GLU A 60 10.62 0.01 -6.96
N ILE A 61 10.63 1.03 -6.10
CA ILE A 61 11.44 1.04 -4.87
C ILE A 61 10.98 -0.08 -3.93
N PHE A 62 9.67 -0.29 -3.80
CA PHE A 62 9.11 -1.33 -2.94
C PHE A 62 9.61 -2.71 -3.35
N MET A 63 9.61 -3.02 -4.65
CA MET A 63 10.13 -4.29 -5.16
C MET A 63 11.62 -4.49 -4.87
N GLU A 64 12.41 -3.41 -4.83
CA GLU A 64 13.83 -3.46 -4.47
C GLU A 64 14.05 -3.71 -2.97
N VAL A 65 13.31 -3.02 -2.09
CA VAL A 65 13.57 -3.03 -0.63
C VAL A 65 12.83 -4.14 0.11
N GLN A 66 11.66 -4.56 -0.39
CA GLN A 66 10.80 -5.53 0.29
C GLN A 66 11.49 -6.87 0.58
N PRO A 67 12.28 -7.48 -0.34
CA PRO A 67 12.94 -8.74 -0.06
C PRO A 67 13.92 -8.66 1.12
N ALA A 68 14.69 -7.58 1.20
CA ALA A 68 15.62 -7.36 2.31
C ALA A 68 14.88 -7.20 3.64
N MET A 69 13.78 -6.44 3.65
CA MET A 69 12.93 -6.25 4.83
C MET A 69 12.28 -7.57 5.28
N VAL A 70 11.78 -8.38 4.35
CA VAL A 70 11.14 -9.67 4.65
C VAL A 70 12.15 -10.66 5.24
N ARG A 71 13.38 -10.73 4.69
CA ARG A 71 14.44 -11.58 5.25
C ARG A 71 14.76 -11.21 6.69
N LYS A 72 14.99 -9.92 6.96
CA LYS A 72 15.29 -9.44 8.32
C LYS A 72 14.16 -9.77 9.29
N ARG A 73 12.90 -9.55 8.88
CA ARG A 73 11.73 -9.90 9.69
C ARG A 73 11.66 -11.41 9.98
N MET A 74 11.98 -12.26 9.01
CA MET A 74 11.96 -13.72 9.21
C MET A 74 13.01 -14.17 10.23
N GLU A 75 14.21 -13.59 10.19
CA GLU A 75 15.27 -13.85 11.16
C GLU A 75 14.85 -13.43 12.59
N GLU A 76 14.26 -12.24 12.73
CA GLU A 76 13.73 -11.75 14.01
C GLU A 76 12.62 -12.67 14.56
N ILE A 77 11.70 -13.16 13.71
CA ILE A 77 10.67 -14.11 14.12
C ILE A 77 11.30 -15.43 14.58
N ASN A 78 12.26 -15.97 13.82
CA ASN A 78 12.89 -17.24 14.15
C ASN A 78 13.66 -17.19 15.47
N THR A 79 14.40 -16.10 15.72
CA THR A 79 15.11 -15.89 16.99
C THR A 79 14.17 -15.72 18.17
N THR A 80 13.07 -14.97 18.00
CA THR A 80 12.04 -14.80 19.03
C THR A 80 11.37 -16.13 19.34
N GLN A 81 11.08 -16.93 18.30
CA GLN A 81 10.44 -18.24 18.43
C GLN A 81 11.35 -19.24 19.15
N ALA A 82 12.64 -19.28 18.81
CA ALA A 82 13.62 -20.09 19.52
C ALA A 82 13.80 -19.67 20.99
N ALA A 83 13.75 -18.37 21.30
CA ALA A 83 13.81 -17.87 22.67
C ALA A 83 12.56 -18.25 23.50
N LEU A 84 11.37 -18.20 22.89
CA LEU A 84 10.11 -18.64 23.51
C LEU A 84 10.11 -20.15 23.77
N GLU A 85 10.60 -20.96 22.82
CA GLU A 85 10.74 -22.41 22.99
C GLU A 85 11.71 -22.76 24.11
N ALA A 86 12.85 -22.06 24.21
CA ALA A 86 13.81 -22.24 25.30
C ALA A 86 13.23 -21.85 26.67
N GLN A 87 12.41 -20.79 26.74
CA GLN A 87 11.72 -20.40 27.97
C GLN A 87 10.65 -21.41 28.39
N ASN A 88 9.88 -21.97 27.46
CA ASN A 88 8.88 -23.00 27.76
C ASN A 88 9.53 -24.29 28.28
N GLN A 89 10.65 -24.72 27.70
CA GLN A 89 11.40 -25.89 28.17
C GLN A 89 11.98 -25.68 29.58
N GLN A 90 12.36 -24.44 29.93
CA GLN A 90 12.82 -24.10 31.28
C GLN A 90 11.67 -24.06 32.30
N ALA A 91 10.46 -23.67 31.89
CA ALA A 91 9.28 -23.70 32.76
C ALA A 91 8.77 -25.13 33.05
N GLU A 92 8.89 -26.06 32.08
CA GLU A 92 8.55 -27.48 32.25
C GLU A 92 9.55 -28.26 33.14
N GLN A 93 10.75 -27.73 33.38
CA GLN A 93 11.78 -28.36 34.23
C GLN A 93 11.80 -27.87 35.68
N SER A 94 10.90 -26.97 36.11
CA SER A 94 10.75 -26.58 37.51
C SER A 94 9.91 -27.62 38.28
N PRO A 95 10.51 -28.50 39.10
CA PRO A 95 9.75 -29.47 39.89
C PRO A 95 9.40 -28.80 41.24
N GLN A 96 8.11 -28.78 41.58
CA GLN A 96 7.69 -28.85 42.98
C GLN A 96 7.00 -30.18 43.21
#